data_AF-A0A3D0D5B0-F1
#
_entry.id   AF-A0A3D0D5B0-F1
#
_cell.length_a   1.000
_cell.length_b   1.000
_cell.length_c   1.000
_cell.angle_alpha   90.00
_cell.angle_beta   90.00
_cell.angle_gamma   90.00
#
_symmetry.space_group_name_H-M   'P 1'
#
loop_
_entity.id
_entity.type
_entity.pdbx_description
1 polymer ?
#
loop_
_entity_poly.entity_id
_entity_poly.type
_entity_poly.pdbx_seq_one_letter_code
_entity_poly.pdbx_strand_id
1 'polypeptide(L)'
;MNSFYLICLWIGYNLLDVITTHIGILNGHIEANPIPALIVNLTSPMILPVYKLSMAFLWLGVVVCLARRWPRVWLALRIGNILVCGAVCWNFVLIGLS
;
A
#
# COMPACT_ATOMS: atom_id res chain seq x y z
N MET A 1 -6.52 -21.70 3.00
CA MET A 1 -6.88 -20.31 2.64
C MET A 1 -6.51 -20.08 1.20
N ASN A 2 -7.40 -19.48 0.41
CA ASN A 2 -7.24 -19.39 -1.04
C ASN A 2 -6.20 -18.31 -1.39
N SER A 3 -5.05 -18.69 -1.96
CA SER A 3 -3.97 -17.74 -2.28
C SER A 3 -4.43 -16.60 -3.19
N PHE A 4 -5.37 -16.88 -4.10
CA PHE A 4 -6.02 -15.89 -4.93
C PHE A 4 -6.67 -14.77 -4.12
N TYR A 5 -7.36 -15.10 -3.03
CA TYR A 5 -8.01 -14.12 -2.16
C TYR A 5 -7.01 -13.18 -1.48
N LEU A 6 -5.85 -13.70 -1.01
CA LEU A 6 -4.81 -12.86 -0.41
C LEU A 6 -4.21 -11.88 -1.41
N ILE A 7 -4.09 -12.29 -2.67
CA ILE A 7 -3.61 -11.44 -3.77
C ILE A 7 -4.63 -10.34 -4.09
N CYS A 8 -5.92 -10.70 -4.20
CA CYS A 8 -6.98 -9.72 -4.43
C CYS A 8 -7.05 -8.68 -3.31
N LEU A 9 -6.95 -9.10 -2.04
CA LEU A 9 -6.87 -8.18 -0.91
C LEU A 9 -5.65 -7.27 -0.98
N TRP A 10 -4.48 -7.82 -1.33
CA TRP A 10 -3.26 -7.04 -1.45
C TRP A 10 -3.40 -5.93 -2.49
N ILE A 11 -3.89 -6.27 -3.67
CA ILE A 11 -4.12 -5.29 -4.75
C ILE A 11 -5.17 -4.26 -4.33
N GLY A 12 -6.30 -4.72 -3.79
CA GLY A 12 -7.40 -3.85 -3.39
C GLY A 12 -7.00 -2.86 -2.28
N TYR A 13 -6.34 -3.32 -1.24
CA TYR A 13 -5.90 -2.46 -0.14
C TYR A 13 -4.79 -1.49 -0.56
N ASN A 14 -3.82 -1.91 -1.39
CA ASN A 14 -2.81 -0.98 -1.90
C ASN A 14 -3.42 0.07 -2.85
N LEU A 15 -4.44 -0.30 -3.64
CA LEU A 15 -5.16 0.67 -4.47
C LEU A 15 -5.91 1.69 -3.61
N LEU A 16 -6.61 1.23 -2.56
CA LEU A 16 -7.28 2.10 -1.60
C LEU A 16 -6.30 2.98 -0.83
N ASP A 17 -5.14 2.46 -0.44
CA ASP A 17 -4.09 3.25 0.23
C ASP A 17 -3.62 4.38 -0.68
N VAL A 18 -3.35 4.09 -1.96
CA VAL A 18 -2.94 5.09 -2.94
C VAL A 18 -4.00 6.17 -3.13
N ILE A 19 -5.27 5.79 -3.29
CA ILE A 19 -6.37 6.73 -3.48
C ILE A 19 -6.53 7.62 -2.24
N THR A 20 -6.60 7.01 -1.06
CA THR A 20 -6.79 7.75 0.20
C THR A 20 -5.59 8.64 0.51
N THR A 21 -4.37 8.17 0.24
CA THR A 21 -3.16 9.01 0.35
C THR A 21 -3.23 10.22 -0.58
N HIS A 22 -3.60 9.99 -1.85
CA HIS A 22 -3.66 11.07 -2.83
C HIS A 22 -4.69 12.13 -2.45
N ILE A 23 -5.88 11.71 -2.00
CA ILE A 23 -6.91 12.62 -1.47
C ILE A 23 -6.39 13.37 -0.24
N GLY A 24 -5.76 12.67 0.71
CA GLY A 24 -5.20 13.30 1.91
C GLY A 24 -4.18 14.39 1.57
N ILE A 25 -3.31 14.15 0.60
CA ILE A 25 -2.33 15.14 0.12
C ILE A 25 -3.02 16.33 -0.55
N LEU A 26 -4.06 16.11 -1.36
CA LEU A 26 -4.86 17.20 -1.94
C LEU A 26 -5.55 18.05 -0.86
N ASN A 27 -5.93 17.44 0.26
CA ASN A 27 -6.49 18.12 1.44
C ASN A 27 -5.42 18.78 2.34
N GLY A 28 -4.14 18.77 1.94
CA GLY A 28 -3.05 19.43 2.67
C GLY A 28 -2.41 18.58 3.77
N HIS A 29 -2.75 17.29 3.87
CA HIS A 29 -2.03 16.39 4.78
C HIS A 29 -0.66 16.01 4.22
N ILE A 30 0.31 15.87 5.13
CA ILE A 30 1.67 15.45 4.81
C ILE A 30 1.74 13.92 4.87
N GLU A 31 2.44 13.32 3.92
CA GLU A 31 2.73 11.88 3.94
C GLU A 31 3.50 11.51 5.21
N ALA A 32 2.94 10.61 6.02
CA ALA A 32 3.55 10.20 7.30
C ALA A 32 4.83 9.36 7.12
N ASN A 33 4.97 8.67 6.00
CA ASN A 33 6.13 7.82 5.75
C ASN A 33 7.28 8.68 5.18
N PRO A 34 8.48 8.66 5.80
CA PRO A 34 9.59 9.54 5.40
C PRO A 34 10.10 9.29 3.98
N ILE A 35 10.05 8.05 3.48
CA ILE A 35 10.53 7.74 2.12
C ILE A 35 9.60 8.33 1.06
N PRO A 36 8.28 8.03 1.04
CA PRO A 36 7.40 8.66 0.07
C PRO A 36 7.24 10.17 0.30
N ALA A 37 7.35 10.68 1.54
CA ALA A 37 7.39 12.12 1.80
C ALA A 37 8.60 12.79 1.13
N LEU A 38 9.79 12.17 1.19
CA LEU A 38 10.96 12.64 0.48
C LEU A 38 10.75 12.64 -1.05
N ILE A 39 10.11 11.61 -1.59
CA ILE A 39 9.80 11.53 -3.04
C ILE A 39 8.87 12.67 -3.45
N VAL A 40 7.83 12.95 -2.67
CA VAL A 40 6.92 14.08 -2.93
C VAL A 40 7.67 15.41 -2.90
N ASN A 41 8.57 15.61 -1.92
CA ASN A 41 9.36 16.83 -1.78
C ASN A 41 10.40 17.02 -2.91
N LEU A 42 10.98 15.93 -3.41
CA LEU A 42 12.02 15.99 -4.46
C LEU A 42 11.46 16.02 -5.88
N THR A 43 10.21 15.61 -6.07
CA THR A 43 9.61 15.49 -7.40
C THR A 43 8.22 16.14 -7.47
N SER A 44 7.17 15.34 -7.66
CA SER A 44 5.79 15.79 -7.77
C SER A 44 4.88 14.85 -6.98
N PRO A 45 3.82 15.37 -6.34
CA PRO A 45 2.80 14.54 -5.69
C PRO A 45 2.13 13.55 -6.66
N MET A 46 2.19 13.79 -7.98
CA MET A 46 1.69 12.86 -9.00
C MET A 46 2.54 11.59 -9.19
N ILE A 47 3.80 11.58 -8.74
CA ILE A 47 4.69 10.41 -8.84
C ILE A 47 4.42 9.41 -7.71
N LEU A 48 3.84 9.87 -6.60
CA LEU A 48 3.59 9.05 -5.42
C LEU A 48 2.66 7.84 -5.68
N PRO A 49 1.53 7.97 -6.41
CA PRO A 49 0.70 6.82 -6.78
C PRO A 49 1.46 5.77 -7.58
N VAL A 50 2.27 6.20 -8.54
CA VAL A 50 3.06 5.31 -9.39
C VAL A 50 4.07 4.56 -8.54
N TYR A 51 4.81 5.26 -7.68
CA TYR A 51 5.78 4.65 -6.76
C TYR A 51 5.14 3.58 -5.86
N LYS A 52 4.04 3.92 -5.17
CA LYS A 52 3.33 3.01 -4.27
C LYS A 52 2.83 1.75 -5.00
N LEU A 53 2.22 1.91 -6.18
CA LEU A 53 1.74 0.78 -6.98
C LEU A 53 2.89 -0.08 -7.49
N SER A 54 3.96 0.52 -8.02
CA SER A 54 5.14 -0.22 -8.48
C SER A 54 5.74 -1.06 -7.37
N MET A 55 5.88 -0.48 -6.16
CA MET A 55 6.38 -1.20 -4.99
C MET A 55 5.44 -2.34 -4.56
N ALA A 56 4.12 -2.10 -4.56
CA ALA A 56 3.13 -3.12 -4.22
C ALA A 56 3.17 -4.32 -5.20
N PHE A 57 3.30 -4.07 -6.50
CA PHE A 57 3.42 -5.13 -7.51
C PHE A 57 4.77 -5.85 -7.47
N LEU A 58 5.87 -5.13 -7.23
CA LEU A 58 7.19 -5.72 -7.02
C LEU A 58 7.17 -6.68 -5.84
N TRP A 59 6.64 -6.24 -4.69
CA TRP A 59 6.51 -7.09 -3.50
C TRP A 59 5.64 -8.31 -3.75
N LEU A 60 4.51 -8.14 -4.46
CA LEU A 60 3.65 -9.25 -4.84
C LEU A 60 4.40 -10.28 -5.70
N GLY A 61 5.19 -9.83 -6.68
CA GLY A 61 6.02 -10.69 -7.52
C GLY A 61 7.03 -11.49 -6.70
N VAL A 62 7.72 -10.84 -5.75
CA VAL A 62 8.65 -11.49 -4.81
C VAL A 62 7.93 -12.54 -3.98
N VAL A 63 6.76 -12.23 -3.44
CA VAL A 63 5.94 -13.16 -2.64
C VAL A 63 5.55 -14.39 -3.46
N VAL A 64 5.06 -14.21 -4.69
CA VAL A 64 4.67 -15.33 -5.57
C VAL A 64 5.86 -16.22 -5.92
N CYS A 65 7.04 -15.63 -6.19
CA CYS A 65 8.26 -16.37 -6.46
C CYS A 65 8.73 -17.18 -5.24
N LEU A 66 8.76 -16.55 -4.06
CA LEU A 66 9.20 -17.20 -2.82
C LEU A 66 8.19 -18.25 -2.34
N ALA A 67 6.89 -18.03 -2.54
CA ALA A 67 5.84 -18.95 -2.15
C ALA A 67 5.95 -20.32 -2.83
N ARG A 68 6.62 -20.42 -4.00
CA ARG A 68 6.91 -21.70 -4.66
C ARG A 68 7.82 -22.60 -3.83
N ARG A 69 8.76 -22.01 -3.10
CA ARG A 69 9.70 -22.75 -2.25
C ARG A 69 9.19 -22.79 -0.82
N TRP A 70 8.69 -21.68 -0.29
CA TRP A 70 8.42 -21.49 1.12
C TRP A 70 6.95 -21.09 1.33
N PRO A 71 6.04 -22.03 1.62
CA PRO A 71 4.61 -21.75 1.73
C PRO A 71 4.25 -20.83 2.92
N ARG A 72 5.16 -20.66 3.88
CA ARG A 72 4.99 -19.70 4.99
C ARG A 72 4.94 -18.24 4.53
N VAL A 73 5.39 -17.92 3.32
CA VAL A 73 5.34 -16.56 2.75
C VAL A 73 3.90 -16.06 2.60
N TRP A 74 2.91 -16.95 2.44
CA TRP A 74 1.50 -16.58 2.45
C TRP A 74 1.04 -15.98 3.79
N LEU A 75 1.67 -16.38 4.91
CA LEU A 75 1.41 -15.78 6.22
C LEU A 75 1.91 -14.34 6.26
N ALA A 76 3.09 -14.08 5.70
CA ALA A 76 3.63 -12.72 5.59
C ALA A 76 2.72 -11.83 4.75
N LEU A 77 2.20 -12.33 3.62
CA LEU A 77 1.22 -11.59 2.81
C LEU A 77 -0.09 -11.32 3.58
N ARG A 78 -0.56 -12.28 4.39
CA ARG A 78 -1.73 -12.10 5.24
C ARG A 78 -1.52 -11.00 6.29
N ILE A 79 -0.37 -11.01 6.98
CA ILE A 79 -0.01 -9.97 7.95
C ILE A 79 0.11 -8.62 7.24
N GLY A 80 0.75 -8.58 6.06
CA GLY A 80 0.83 -7.40 5.22
C GLY A 80 -0.54 -6.83 4.88
N ASN A 81 -1.49 -7.66 4.44
CA ASN A 81 -2.87 -7.23 4.16
C ASN A 81 -3.55 -6.59 5.38
N ILE A 82 -3.34 -7.14 6.59
CA ILE A 82 -3.89 -6.57 7.83
C ILE A 82 -3.28 -5.19 8.10
N LEU A 83 -1.96 -5.05 7.94
CA LEU A 83 -1.26 -3.78 8.15
C LEU A 83 -1.70 -2.72 7.15
N VAL A 84 -1.79 -3.05 5.85
CA VAL A 84 -2.26 -2.12 4.81
C VAL A 84 -3.72 -1.74 5.05
N CYS A 85 -4.58 -2.70 5.44
CA CYS A 85 -5.96 -2.39 5.82
C CYS A 85 -6.01 -1.37 6.97
N GLY A 86 -5.18 -1.55 8.01
CA GLY A 86 -5.05 -0.58 9.10
C GLY A 86 -4.62 0.80 8.62
N ALA A 87 -3.63 0.88 7.72
CA ALA A 87 -3.19 2.14 7.11
C ALA A 87 -4.30 2.82 6.30
N VAL A 88 -5.05 2.06 5.50
CA VAL A 88 -6.21 2.57 4.74
C VAL A 88 -7.27 3.14 5.68
N CYS A 89 -7.63 2.42 6.75
CA CYS A 89 -8.57 2.90 7.75
C CYS A 89 -8.07 4.19 8.41
N TRP A 90 -6.78 4.28 8.72
CA TRP A 90 -6.17 5.49 9.27
C TRP A 90 -6.26 6.68 8.28
N ASN A 91 -6.00 6.46 7.00
CA ASN A 91 -6.14 7.50 5.99
C ASN A 91 -7.60 7.97 5.86
N PHE A 92 -8.58 7.06 5.93
CA PHE A 92 -10.00 7.45 5.94
C PHE A 92 -10.36 8.32 7.14
N VAL A 93 -9.83 8.01 8.33
CA VAL A 93 -10.02 8.85 9.52
C VAL A 93 -9.42 10.24 9.30
N LEU A 94 -8.22 10.33 8.74
CA LEU A 94 -7.58 11.62 8.43
C LEU A 94 -8.40 12.44 7.43
N ILE A 95 -8.83 11.84 6.33
CA ILE A 95 -9.67 12.50 5.32
C ILE A 95 -11.02 12.92 5.91
N GLY A 96 -11.63 12.11 6.78
CA GLY A 96 -12.90 12.45 7.41
C GLY A 96 -12.81 13.59 8.43
N LEU A 97 -11.60 13.91 8.90
CA LEU A 97 -11.33 15.00 9.84
C LEU A 97 -10.90 16.31 9.15
N SER A 98 -10.70 16.30 7.83
CA SER A 98 -10.32 17.45 7.00
C SER A 98 -11.50 18.07 6.27
#